data_AF-A0A660M6F6-F1
#
_entry.id   AF-A0A660M6F6-F1
#
_cell.length_a   1.000
_cell.length_b   1.000
_cell.length_c   1.000
_cell.angle_alpha   90.00
_cell.angle_beta   90.00
_cell.angle_gamma   90.00
#
_symmetry.space_group_name_H-M   'P 1'
#
loop_
_entity.id
_entity.type
_entity.pdbx_description
1 polymer ?
#
loop_
_entity_poly.entity_id
_entity_poly.type
_entity_poly.pdbx_seq_one_letter_code
_entity_poly.pdbx_strand_id
1 'polypeptide(L)'
;MNMSVDQRIVSRNPATNELIWSGSLADDAAIVQAVSVATRAQHTWEATPLDVRKDIIRAFADQVTTQSEDAARIISQDNGKPLWE
;
A
#
# COMPACT_ATOMS: atom_id res chain seq x y z
N MET A 1 30.66 -7.71 -11.46
CA MET A 1 31.02 -7.07 -10.18
C MET A 1 29.89 -7.37 -9.22
N ASN A 2 30.21 -8.02 -8.10
CA ASN A 2 29.28 -8.70 -7.22
C ASN A 2 28.47 -7.70 -6.38
N MET A 3 27.17 -7.99 -6.22
CA MET A 3 26.27 -7.73 -5.08
C MET A 3 24.91 -7.19 -5.54
N SER A 4 24.04 -8.08 -6.04
CA SER A 4 22.61 -7.91 -5.80
C SER A 4 22.41 -8.26 -4.33
N VAL A 5 22.56 -7.26 -3.46
CA VAL A 5 21.92 -7.32 -2.15
C VAL A 5 20.43 -7.27 -2.46
N ASP A 6 19.66 -8.31 -2.10
CA ASP A 6 18.20 -8.22 -2.02
C ASP A 6 17.91 -7.14 -0.97
N GLN A 7 17.88 -5.89 -1.42
CA GLN A 7 17.65 -4.75 -0.55
C GLN A 7 16.16 -4.78 -0.21
N ARG A 8 15.85 -5.12 1.04
CA ARG A 8 14.48 -5.22 1.51
C ARG A 8 14.10 -3.99 2.30
N ILE A 9 12.87 -3.53 2.11
CA ILE A 9 12.19 -2.64 3.04
C ILE A 9 11.73 -3.50 4.21
N VAL A 10 11.97 -3.04 5.42
CA VAL A 10 11.65 -3.76 6.66
C VAL A 10 10.86 -2.81 7.57
N SER A 11 9.68 -3.24 8.00
CA SER A 11 8.85 -2.59 9.01
C SER A 11 8.92 -3.42 10.30
N ARG A 12 9.18 -2.74 11.42
CA ARG A 12 9.31 -3.36 12.74
C ARG A 12 8.49 -2.60 13.75
N ASN A 13 7.94 -3.34 14.70
CA ASN A 13 7.29 -2.74 15.84
C ASN A 13 8.32 -1.95 16.67
N PRO A 14 8.16 -0.64 16.90
CA PRO A 14 9.15 0.15 17.60
C PRO A 14 9.21 -0.15 19.12
N ALA A 15 8.17 -0.74 19.70
CA ALA A 15 8.13 -1.12 21.11
C ALA A 15 8.79 -2.48 21.38
N THR A 16 8.69 -3.43 20.44
CA THR A 16 9.17 -4.82 20.64
C THR A 16 10.31 -5.22 19.71
N ASN A 17 10.60 -4.42 18.67
CA ASN A 17 11.53 -4.70 17.57
C ASN A 17 11.15 -5.92 16.70
N GLU A 18 9.95 -6.48 16.89
CA GLU A 18 9.42 -7.59 16.11
C GLU A 18 9.20 -7.18 14.66
N LEU A 19 9.44 -8.11 13.74
CA LEU A 19 9.21 -7.91 12.31
C LEU A 19 7.71 -7.90 12.02
N ILE A 20 7.19 -6.79 11.48
CA ILE A 20 5.80 -6.68 11.03
C ILE A 20 5.70 -7.07 9.56
N TRP A 21 6.58 -6.52 8.73
CA TRP A 21 6.58 -6.75 7.29
C TRP A 21 7.97 -6.63 6.68
N SER A 22 8.22 -7.38 5.60
CA SER A 22 9.36 -7.10 4.71
C SER A 22 9.02 -7.36 3.25
N GLY A 23 9.56 -6.55 2.36
CA GLY A 23 9.40 -6.70 0.92
C GLY A 23 10.64 -6.21 0.18
N SER A 24 10.80 -6.64 -1.07
CA SER A 24 11.92 -6.19 -1.90
C SER A 24 11.75 -4.72 -2.27
N LEU A 25 12.88 -3.99 -2.32
CA LEU A 25 12.92 -2.65 -2.87
C LEU A 25 12.63 -2.74 -4.37
N ALA A 26 11.74 -1.88 -4.87
CA ALA A 26 11.47 -1.80 -6.29
C ALA A 26 12.73 -1.34 -7.05
N ASP A 27 13.09 -2.05 -8.12
CA ASP A 27 14.15 -1.64 -9.03
C ASP A 27 13.60 -0.69 -10.12
N ASP A 28 14.51 -0.13 -10.92
CA ASP A 28 14.16 0.80 -11.99
C ASP A 28 13.16 0.17 -12.99
N ALA A 29 13.31 -1.12 -13.27
CA ALA A 29 12.43 -1.84 -14.19
C ALA A 29 11.00 -1.96 -13.63
N ALA A 30 10.86 -2.32 -12.36
CA ALA A 30 9.58 -2.39 -11.66
C ALA A 30 8.90 -1.02 -11.58
N ILE A 31 9.66 0.05 -11.35
CA ILE A 31 9.15 1.43 -11.33
C ILE A 31 8.63 1.82 -12.72
N VAL A 32 9.43 1.61 -13.76
CA VAL A 32 9.03 1.89 -15.16
C VAL A 32 7.77 1.11 -15.53
N GLN A 33 7.69 -0.16 -15.12
CA GLN A 33 6.52 -1.00 -15.36
C GLN A 33 5.27 -0.45 -14.65
N ALA A 34 5.39 -0.10 -13.36
CA ALA A 34 4.28 0.44 -12.57
C ALA A 34 3.72 1.74 -13.19
N VAL A 35 4.61 2.67 -13.57
CA VAL A 35 4.22 3.92 -14.25
C VAL A 35 3.56 3.62 -15.59
N SER A 36 4.12 2.70 -16.39
CA SER A 36 3.56 2.30 -17.68
C SER A 36 2.13 1.74 -17.56
N VAL A 37 1.88 0.90 -16.55
CA VAL A 37 0.54 0.36 -16.25
C VAL A 37 -0.42 1.47 -15.82
N ALA A 38 0.01 2.33 -14.88
CA ALA A 38 -0.81 3.43 -14.39
C ALA A 38 -1.21 4.39 -15.51
N THR A 39 -0.28 4.78 -16.38
CA THR A 39 -0.55 5.66 -17.53
C THR A 39 -1.57 5.04 -18.48
N ARG A 40 -1.48 3.75 -18.79
CA ARG A 40 -2.48 3.08 -19.64
C ARG A 40 -3.86 3.03 -18.98
N ALA A 41 -3.91 2.72 -17.68
CA ALA A 41 -5.17 2.63 -16.95
C ALA A 41 -5.86 4.00 -16.80
N GLN A 42 -5.07 5.07 -16.72
CA GLN A 42 -5.59 6.42 -16.50
C GLN A 42 -6.56 6.88 -17.59
N HIS A 43 -6.30 6.55 -18.86
CA HIS A 43 -7.21 6.89 -19.97
C HIS A 43 -8.59 6.25 -19.84
N THR A 44 -8.65 5.03 -19.29
CA THR A 44 -9.94 4.38 -19.04
C THR A 44 -10.63 5.01 -17.83
N TRP A 45 -9.87 5.32 -16.78
CA TRP A 45 -10.39 5.94 -15.58
C TRP A 45 -10.96 7.35 -15.82
N GLU A 46 -10.27 8.18 -16.61
CA GLU A 46 -10.73 9.54 -16.93
C GLU A 46 -12.00 9.54 -17.77
N ALA A 47 -12.12 8.60 -18.72
CA ALA A 47 -13.29 8.42 -19.56
C ALA A 47 -14.48 7.78 -18.83
N THR A 48 -14.26 7.20 -17.64
CA THR A 48 -15.32 6.57 -16.85
C THR A 48 -16.30 7.62 -16.34
N PRO A 49 -17.63 7.46 -16.51
CA PRO A 49 -18.62 8.43 -16.02
C PRO A 49 -18.48 8.71 -14.52
N LEU A 50 -18.79 9.95 -14.12
CA LEU A 50 -18.62 10.40 -12.74
C LEU A 50 -19.35 9.49 -11.73
N ASP A 51 -20.59 9.09 -12.03
CA ASP A 51 -21.38 8.26 -11.11
C ASP A 51 -20.78 6.87 -10.93
N VAL A 52 -20.24 6.28 -12.00
CA VAL A 52 -19.50 5.00 -11.91
C VAL A 52 -18.25 5.16 -11.03
N ARG A 53 -17.50 6.25 -11.17
CA ARG A 53 -16.35 6.52 -10.28
C ARG A 53 -16.76 6.69 -8.82
N LYS A 54 -17.90 7.35 -8.55
CA LYS A 54 -18.43 7.47 -7.18
C LYS A 54 -18.73 6.10 -6.59
N ASP A 55 -19.33 5.20 -7.36
CA ASP A 55 -19.67 3.86 -6.89
C ASP A 55 -18.43 3.03 -6.57
N ILE A 56 -17.38 3.13 -7.41
CA ILE A 56 -16.08 2.51 -7.14
C ILE A 56 -15.46 3.06 -5.85
N ILE A 57 -15.47 4.39 -5.67
CA ILE A 57 -14.90 5.03 -4.47
C ILE A 57 -15.69 4.64 -3.21
N ARG A 58 -17.02 4.56 -3.28
CA ARG A 58 -17.86 4.10 -2.17
C ARG A 58 -17.58 2.65 -1.82
N ALA A 59 -17.51 1.77 -2.81
CA ALA A 59 -17.17 0.37 -2.59
C ALA A 59 -15.79 0.24 -1.93
N PHE A 60 -14.81 1.04 -2.33
CA PHE A 60 -13.50 1.09 -1.65
C PHE A 60 -13.63 1.57 -0.20
N ALA A 61 -14.39 2.64 0.05
CA ALA A 61 -14.63 3.13 1.42
C ALA A 61 -15.29 2.06 2.30
N ASP A 62 -16.29 1.33 1.79
CA ASP A 62 -16.96 0.24 2.51
C ASP A 62 -15.97 -0.88 2.88
N GLN A 63 -15.06 -1.23 1.97
CA GLN A 63 -14.00 -2.21 2.27
C GLN A 63 -13.03 -1.70 3.33
N VAL A 64 -12.60 -0.43 3.24
CA VAL A 64 -11.73 0.20 4.24
C VAL A 64 -12.41 0.22 5.61
N THR A 65 -13.70 0.57 5.67
CA THR A 65 -14.48 0.54 6.91
C THR A 65 -14.59 -0.87 7.47
N THR A 66 -14.88 -1.86 6.62
CA THR A 66 -14.96 -3.27 7.03
C THR A 66 -13.64 -3.77 7.64
N GLN A 67 -12.51 -3.34 7.08
CA GLN A 67 -11.18 -3.75 7.52
C GLN A 67 -10.53 -2.79 8.54
N SER A 68 -11.31 -1.85 9.09
CA SER A 68 -10.78 -0.74 9.90
C SER A 68 -10.05 -1.18 11.16
N GLU A 69 -10.55 -2.21 11.86
CA GLU A 69 -9.90 -2.74 13.07
C GLU A 69 -8.53 -3.37 12.77
N ASP A 70 -8.43 -4.14 11.68
CA ASP A 70 -7.18 -4.76 11.25
C ASP A 70 -6.18 -3.70 10.78
N ALA A 71 -6.65 -2.70 10.02
CA ALA A 71 -5.83 -1.56 9.60
C ALA A 71 -5.32 -0.77 10.81
N ALA A 72 -6.16 -0.47 11.79
CA ALA A 72 -5.77 0.23 13.02
C ALA A 72 -4.72 -0.56 13.82
N ARG A 73 -4.87 -1.90 13.90
CA ARG A 73 -3.89 -2.77 14.55
C ARG A 73 -2.53 -2.72 13.87
N ILE A 74 -2.50 -2.81 12.53
CA ILE A 74 -1.25 -2.71 11.75
C ILE A 74 -0.60 -1.34 11.93
N ILE A 75 -1.37 -0.26 11.83
CA ILE A 75 -0.86 1.12 12.00
C ILE A 75 -0.30 1.33 13.41
N SER A 76 -0.99 0.83 14.44
CA SER A 76 -0.54 0.88 15.83
C SER A 76 0.78 0.13 16.02
N GLN A 77 0.87 -1.10 15.50
CA GLN A 77 2.08 -1.91 15.57
C GLN A 77 3.26 -1.25 14.84
N ASP A 78 3.04 -0.71 13.64
CA ASP A 78 4.11 -0.14 12.79
C ASP A 78 4.61 1.21 13.33
N ASN A 79 3.71 2.04 13.84
CA ASN A 79 4.05 3.40 14.31
C ASN A 79 4.28 3.50 15.83
N GLY A 80 4.00 2.44 16.60
CA GLY A 80 4.05 2.45 18.07
C GLY A 80 2.96 3.29 18.74
N LYS A 81 1.94 3.70 17.98
CA LYS A 81 0.82 4.49 18.51
C LYS A 81 -0.12 3.60 19.31
N PRO A 82 -0.73 4.10 20.40
CA PRO A 82 -1.79 3.38 21.06
C PRO A 82 -2.97 3.06 20.14
N LEU A 83 -3.59 1.89 20.31
CA LEU A 83 -4.71 1.43 19.47
C LEU A 83 -6.00 2.27 19.63
N TRP A 84 -6.09 3.06 20.70
CA TRP A 84 -7.29 3.85 21.02
C TRP A 84 -7.29 5.27 20.43
N GLU A 85 -6.24 5.64 19.70
CA GLU A 85 -6.22 6.83 18.83
C GLU A 85 -6.76 6.50 17.44
#